data_AF-A0A183TFQ8-F1
#
_entry.id   AF-A0A183TFQ8-F1
#
_cell.length_a   1.000
_cell.length_b   1.000
_cell.length_c   1.000
_cell.angle_alpha   90.00
_cell.angle_beta   90.00
_cell.angle_gamma   90.00
#
_symmetry.space_group_name_H-M   'P 1'
#
loop_
_entity.id
_entity.type
_entity.pdbx_description
1 polymer ?
#
loop_
_entity_poly.entity_id
_entity_poly.type
_entity_poly.pdbx_seq_one_letter_code
_entity_poly.pdbx_strand_id
1 'polypeptide(L)'
;LAKVNWPVLNGTQKFDAISIPGFSQAYGVSFLSVVDYDDKDYSLDLWRAMLSNKTFAEYYLSELEFSVVKYDKVPDEKTGRLQIIFQSDGNPRHNKPSTDSKLPFLISGQHYLFVFLTKVTISSKPSTDSKLPFLHLAAGLALNVDLEFNYLVTRFPNSQMAVGVVLFSNNSMSPTEDFQNSRRYFSRPGGASRRYQVTDVKLSSTHDTGPFPLSAEGHRIRNLTAPTPTAVFRPSPVCFFDKEGSKSGPVFTGPRKSLSQSQRRRLRGSLAKAIFGARYNQQFYFQGKRDERRWLKWSKALPIGMRLQYFAFGSPDDASLKSSKYLFWSSILSMVPVDLPTGEQTSDISKESLMAWGLMALNWASAVSSQLGL
;
A
#
# COMPACT_ATOMS: atom_id res chain seq x y z
N LEU A 1 -19.36 -3.79 15.62
CA LEU A 1 -18.84 -2.43 15.29
C LEU A 1 -17.47 -2.25 15.93
N ALA A 2 -16.53 -1.61 15.22
CA ALA A 2 -15.20 -1.31 15.74
C ALA A 2 -15.28 -0.32 16.92
N LYS A 3 -14.49 -0.53 17.96
CA LYS A 3 -14.34 0.37 19.11
C LYS A 3 -12.99 1.08 19.00
N VAL A 4 -13.00 2.40 19.17
CA VAL A 4 -11.78 3.21 19.12
C VAL A 4 -11.57 3.93 20.44
N ASN A 5 -10.39 3.76 21.03
CA ASN A 5 -9.95 4.49 22.20
C ASN A 5 -9.10 5.69 21.76
N TRP A 6 -9.74 6.85 21.60
CA TRP A 6 -9.11 8.08 21.11
C TRP A 6 -7.91 8.55 21.95
N PRO A 7 -7.98 8.59 23.30
CA PRO A 7 -6.82 8.92 24.11
C PRO A 7 -5.61 8.04 23.82
N VAL A 8 -5.79 6.72 23.71
CA VAL A 8 -4.68 5.79 23.43
C VAL A 8 -4.20 5.95 21.99
N LEU A 9 -5.13 6.10 21.03
CA LEU A 9 -4.80 6.29 19.62
C LEU A 9 -4.01 7.57 19.36
N ASN A 10 -4.27 8.62 20.13
CA ASN A 10 -3.58 9.92 20.02
C ASN A 10 -2.29 9.97 20.84
N GLY A 11 -2.08 9.00 21.74
CA GLY A 11 -0.84 8.81 22.46
C GLY A 11 0.31 8.24 21.61
N THR A 12 1.46 8.04 22.24
CA THR A 12 2.69 7.54 21.61
C THR A 12 2.68 6.02 21.39
N GLN A 13 2.02 5.27 22.29
CA GLN A 13 1.99 3.81 22.25
C GLN A 13 0.98 3.27 21.23
N LYS A 14 -0.25 3.79 21.20
CA LYS A 14 -1.34 3.44 20.26
C LYS A 14 -1.81 1.98 20.25
N PHE A 15 -1.16 1.06 20.98
CA PHE A 15 -1.50 -0.37 20.94
C PHE A 15 -2.95 -0.63 21.32
N ASP A 16 -3.60 -1.51 20.55
CA ASP A 16 -4.95 -2.00 20.79
C ASP A 16 -6.00 -0.88 20.92
N ALA A 17 -5.66 0.32 20.43
CA ALA A 17 -6.56 1.47 20.46
C ALA A 17 -7.73 1.29 19.49
N ILE A 18 -7.62 0.39 18.51
CA ILE A 18 -8.70 0.00 17.61
C ILE A 18 -8.97 -1.49 17.83
N SER A 19 -10.17 -1.82 18.32
CA SER A 19 -10.62 -3.20 18.50
C SER A 19 -11.85 -3.48 17.65
N ILE A 20 -11.88 -4.64 16.99
CA ILE A 20 -13.00 -5.08 16.17
C ILE A 20 -13.51 -6.39 16.78
N PRO A 21 -14.65 -6.40 17.50
CA PRO A 21 -15.19 -7.61 18.10
C PRO A 21 -15.46 -8.71 17.06
N GLY A 22 -15.10 -9.96 17.36
CA GLY A 22 -15.30 -11.12 16.47
C GLY A 22 -14.29 -11.23 15.32
N PHE A 23 -13.30 -10.34 15.26
CA PHE A 23 -12.32 -10.31 14.20
C PHE A 23 -11.16 -11.28 14.43
N SER A 24 -10.91 -12.18 13.48
CA SER A 24 -9.88 -13.22 13.58
C SER A 24 -8.62 -12.94 12.76
N GLN A 25 -8.68 -12.04 11.77
CA GLN A 25 -7.57 -11.82 10.82
C GLN A 25 -7.53 -10.38 10.29
N ALA A 26 -6.41 -9.67 10.49
CA ALA A 26 -6.12 -8.38 9.85
C ALA A 26 -5.05 -8.49 8.78
N TYR A 27 -5.27 -7.71 7.72
CA TYR A 27 -4.34 -7.48 6.63
C TYR A 27 -4.35 -5.99 6.33
N GLY A 28 -3.25 -5.48 5.77
CA GLY A 28 -3.17 -4.06 5.49
C GLY A 28 -2.08 -3.71 4.51
N VAL A 29 -2.15 -2.47 4.05
CA VAL A 29 -1.17 -1.86 3.17
C VAL A 29 -0.86 -0.46 3.72
N SER A 30 0.40 -0.07 3.70
CA SER A 30 0.84 1.30 3.98
C SER A 30 1.80 1.75 2.91
N PHE A 31 1.57 2.94 2.37
CA PHE A 31 2.53 3.59 1.49
C PHE A 31 3.58 4.25 2.37
N LEU A 32 4.82 3.79 2.27
CA LEU A 32 5.91 4.22 3.14
C LEU A 32 6.64 5.43 2.56
N SER A 33 6.97 5.35 1.27
CA SER A 33 7.85 6.30 0.62
C SER A 33 7.58 6.42 -0.87
N VAL A 34 8.03 7.55 -1.39
CA VAL A 34 8.16 7.86 -2.80
C VAL A 34 9.65 7.94 -3.08
N VAL A 35 10.09 7.36 -4.19
CA VAL A 35 11.49 7.34 -4.58
C VAL A 35 11.63 8.05 -5.91
N ASP A 36 12.66 8.88 -5.99
CA ASP A 36 13.18 9.43 -7.23
C ASP A 36 14.60 8.86 -7.43
N TYR A 37 14.91 8.37 -8.62
CA TYR A 37 16.22 7.78 -8.90
C TYR A 37 16.68 8.05 -10.34
N ASP A 38 17.99 8.21 -10.53
CA ASP A 38 18.62 8.45 -11.82
C ASP A 38 18.79 7.12 -12.56
N ASP A 39 18.06 6.94 -13.66
CA ASP A 39 18.12 5.73 -14.50
C ASP A 39 18.69 6.08 -15.88
N LYS A 40 20.00 6.36 -15.89
CA LYS A 40 20.73 6.77 -17.12
C LYS A 40 20.66 5.72 -18.24
N ASP A 41 20.63 4.45 -17.85
CA ASP A 41 20.67 3.32 -18.78
C ASP A 41 19.26 2.87 -19.18
N TYR A 42 18.20 3.54 -18.70
CA TYR A 42 16.79 3.14 -18.87
C TYR A 42 16.53 1.67 -18.52
N SER A 43 17.26 1.21 -17.52
CA SER A 43 17.27 -0.18 -17.07
C SER A 43 16.15 -0.49 -16.09
N LEU A 44 15.53 0.56 -15.51
CA LEU A 44 14.58 0.53 -14.41
C LEU A 44 15.12 -0.26 -13.20
N ASP A 45 16.45 -0.28 -13.06
CA ASP A 45 17.16 -0.94 -11.98
C ASP A 45 17.24 -0.02 -10.76
N LEU A 46 16.09 0.10 -10.09
CA LEU A 46 15.97 0.78 -8.81
C LEU A 46 17.00 0.24 -7.80
N TRP A 47 17.31 -1.06 -7.81
CA TRP A 47 18.20 -1.67 -6.82
C TRP A 47 19.64 -1.23 -6.98
N ARG A 48 20.11 -1.07 -8.22
CA ARG A 48 21.41 -0.47 -8.50
C ARG A 48 21.45 1.00 -8.09
N ALA A 49 20.39 1.75 -8.38
CA ALA A 49 20.32 3.17 -7.98
C ALA A 49 20.34 3.36 -6.45
N MET A 50 19.67 2.48 -5.70
CA MET A 50 19.63 2.46 -4.23
C MET A 50 21.01 2.33 -3.56
N LEU A 51 22.05 1.88 -4.29
CA LEU A 51 23.40 1.73 -3.74
C LEU A 51 24.11 3.07 -3.50
N SER A 52 23.57 4.19 -4.02
CA SER A 52 24.21 5.50 -3.92
C SER A 52 23.20 6.64 -3.79
N ASN A 53 23.40 7.48 -2.76
CA ASN A 53 22.61 8.70 -2.54
C ASN A 53 22.81 9.78 -3.61
N LYS A 54 23.75 9.57 -4.56
CA LYS A 54 23.94 10.44 -5.73
C LYS A 54 22.95 10.14 -6.86
N THR A 55 22.37 8.95 -6.87
CA THR A 55 21.48 8.43 -7.93
C THR A 55 20.11 8.04 -7.37
N PHE A 56 19.86 8.29 -6.09
CA PHE A 56 18.66 7.85 -5.39
C PHE A 56 18.28 8.85 -4.29
N ALA A 57 16.99 9.12 -4.19
CA ALA A 57 16.37 9.90 -3.14
C ALA A 57 15.07 9.22 -2.69
N GLU A 58 14.91 8.98 -1.39
CA GLU A 58 13.69 8.42 -0.82
C GLU A 58 13.01 9.45 0.08
N TYR A 59 11.76 9.76 -0.22
CA TYR A 59 10.91 10.70 0.49
C TYR A 59 9.86 9.93 1.28
N TYR A 60 9.86 10.05 2.61
CA TYR A 60 8.93 9.31 3.44
C TYR A 60 7.59 10.04 3.56
N LEU A 61 6.50 9.34 3.25
CA LEU A 61 5.15 9.91 3.32
C LEU A 61 4.75 10.30 4.75
N SER A 62 5.39 9.72 5.76
CA SER A 62 5.20 10.12 7.17
C SER A 62 5.66 11.53 7.50
N GLU A 63 6.44 12.17 6.61
CA GLU A 63 6.93 13.55 6.78
C GLU A 63 6.01 14.59 6.12
N LEU A 64 4.99 14.14 5.37
CA LEU A 64 4.00 14.99 4.73
C LEU A 64 2.79 15.20 5.65
N GLU A 65 2.18 16.37 5.54
CA GLU A 65 0.84 16.62 6.08
C GLU A 65 -0.21 16.19 5.08
N PHE A 66 -1.30 15.61 5.56
CA PHE A 66 -2.43 15.20 4.73
C PHE A 66 -3.72 15.82 5.22
N SER A 67 -4.46 16.38 4.28
CA SER A 67 -5.80 16.92 4.45
C SER A 67 -6.81 16.02 3.74
N VAL A 68 -7.99 15.80 4.33
CA VAL A 68 -9.09 15.11 3.67
C VAL A 68 -9.83 16.12 2.80
N VAL A 69 -9.71 15.99 1.48
CA VAL A 69 -10.30 16.95 0.52
C VAL A 69 -11.64 16.46 -0.05
N LYS A 70 -11.92 15.17 0.06
CA LYS A 70 -13.21 14.59 -0.29
C LYS A 70 -13.53 13.43 0.64
N TYR A 71 -14.80 13.36 1.05
CA TYR A 71 -15.31 12.29 1.89
C TYR A 71 -16.79 12.01 1.57
N ASP A 72 -17.06 10.89 0.89
CA ASP A 72 -18.42 10.47 0.57
C ASP A 72 -19.07 9.78 1.78
N LYS A 73 -20.22 10.31 2.24
CA LYS A 73 -21.00 9.73 3.36
C LYS A 73 -21.99 8.67 2.91
N VAL A 74 -22.42 8.73 1.65
CA VAL A 74 -23.43 7.86 1.05
C VAL A 74 -22.90 7.36 -0.29
N PRO A 75 -23.11 6.08 -0.66
CA PRO A 75 -22.67 5.57 -1.95
C PRO A 75 -23.33 6.35 -3.10
N ASP A 76 -22.55 6.63 -4.15
CA ASP A 76 -23.08 7.17 -5.39
C ASP A 76 -24.19 6.26 -5.95
N GLU A 77 -25.37 6.81 -6.26
CA GLU A 77 -26.55 6.01 -6.62
C GLU A 77 -26.32 5.14 -7.87
N LYS A 78 -25.62 5.71 -8.86
CA LYS A 78 -25.36 5.07 -10.15
C LYS A 78 -24.31 3.98 -10.03
N THR A 79 -23.15 4.31 -9.44
CA THR A 79 -21.96 3.45 -9.43
C THR A 79 -21.81 2.64 -8.14
N GLY A 80 -22.54 2.98 -7.08
CA GLY A 80 -22.40 2.41 -5.75
C GLY A 80 -21.08 2.75 -5.05
N ARG A 81 -20.29 3.70 -5.56
CA ARG A 81 -18.94 3.98 -5.05
C ARG A 81 -18.97 4.97 -3.88
N LEU A 82 -18.05 4.74 -2.94
CA LEU A 82 -17.71 5.62 -1.83
C LEU A 82 -16.23 5.95 -1.91
N GLN A 83 -15.86 7.22 -1.76
CA GLN A 83 -14.48 7.67 -1.87
C GLN A 83 -14.05 8.54 -0.70
N ILE A 84 -12.80 8.35 -0.32
CA ILE A 84 -12.06 9.27 0.56
C ILE A 84 -10.81 9.68 -0.19
N ILE A 85 -10.55 10.99 -0.27
CA ILE A 85 -9.36 11.53 -0.92
C ILE A 85 -8.55 12.27 0.12
N PHE A 86 -7.32 11.80 0.34
CA PHE A 86 -6.30 12.45 1.12
C PHE A 86 -5.38 13.20 0.16
N GLN A 87 -5.11 14.46 0.45
CA GLN A 87 -4.19 15.30 -0.30
C GLN A 87 -3.05 15.73 0.59
N SER A 88 -1.82 15.58 0.13
CA SER A 88 -0.67 16.14 0.83
C SER A 88 -0.67 17.66 0.69
N ASP A 89 -0.52 18.37 1.80
CA ASP A 89 -0.16 19.78 1.75
C ASP A 89 1.33 19.83 1.37
N GLY A 90 1.69 20.51 0.29
CA GLY A 90 3.06 20.54 -0.23
C GLY A 90 4.10 21.23 0.68
N ASN A 91 3.80 21.37 1.98
CA ASN A 91 4.59 22.09 2.98
C ASN A 91 4.73 21.25 4.27
N PRO A 92 5.95 20.88 4.69
CA PRO A 92 6.16 19.99 5.85
C PRO A 92 6.13 20.72 7.23
N ARG A 93 5.57 20.03 8.24
CA ARG A 93 5.13 20.53 9.57
C ARG A 93 6.21 20.99 10.57
N HIS A 94 7.47 21.11 10.20
CA HIS A 94 8.51 21.55 11.14
C HIS A 94 9.56 22.43 10.46
N ASN A 95 9.29 23.74 10.36
CA ASN A 95 10.02 24.75 11.13
C ASN A 95 9.22 26.06 11.15
N LYS A 96 9.06 26.64 12.34
CA LYS A 96 8.96 28.10 12.44
C LYS A 96 10.26 28.67 11.85
N PRO A 97 10.23 29.77 11.08
CA PRO A 97 11.44 30.36 10.54
C PRO A 97 12.26 30.94 11.69
N SER A 98 13.13 30.14 12.30
CA SER A 98 14.24 30.64 13.08
C SER A 98 15.35 30.99 12.11
N THR A 99 15.87 32.20 12.23
CA THR A 99 16.82 32.85 11.33
C THR A 99 18.16 32.16 11.17
N ASP A 100 18.39 30.96 11.72
CA ASP A 100 19.68 30.26 11.64
C ASP A 100 19.58 28.72 11.69
N SER A 101 18.47 28.11 11.25
CA SER A 101 18.42 26.64 11.18
C SER A 101 17.88 26.09 9.85
N LYS A 102 18.73 25.30 9.20
CA LYS A 102 18.48 24.56 7.95
C LYS A 102 17.30 23.60 8.12
N LEU A 103 16.17 23.97 7.53
CA LEU A 103 14.98 23.14 7.26
C LEU A 103 15.34 21.92 6.39
N PRO A 104 14.92 20.68 6.70
CA PRO A 104 15.29 19.48 5.96
C PRO A 104 14.38 19.22 4.73
N PHE A 105 14.01 20.26 4.00
CA PHE A 105 13.57 20.18 2.59
C PHE A 105 14.41 21.10 1.69
N LEU A 106 15.59 21.49 2.16
CA LEU A 106 16.61 22.22 1.41
C LEU A 106 17.84 21.33 1.21
N ILE A 107 17.98 20.77 0.02
CA ILE A 107 19.32 20.52 -0.54
C ILE A 107 19.50 21.57 -1.62
N SER A 108 20.27 22.61 -1.28
CA SER A 108 20.85 23.63 -2.18
C SER A 108 20.04 23.97 -3.45
N GLY A 109 19.09 24.91 -3.33
CA GLY A 109 18.65 25.74 -4.44
C GLY A 109 17.56 25.20 -5.39
N GLN A 110 16.97 24.03 -5.14
CA GLN A 110 15.80 23.56 -5.92
C GLN A 110 14.68 23.03 -5.01
N HIS A 111 13.54 23.71 -5.05
CA HIS A 111 12.32 23.35 -4.33
C HIS A 111 11.60 22.21 -5.08
N TYR A 112 11.24 21.13 -4.39
CA TYR A 112 10.41 20.06 -4.95
C TYR A 112 8.99 20.20 -4.43
N LEU A 113 8.09 20.67 -5.29
CA LEU A 113 6.67 20.76 -5.01
C LEU A 113 5.99 19.63 -5.79
N PHE A 114 5.36 18.67 -5.11
CA PHE A 114 4.38 17.79 -5.72
C PHE A 114 3.18 17.66 -4.79
N VAL A 115 1.99 17.58 -5.37
CA VAL A 115 0.76 17.29 -4.64
C VAL A 115 0.49 15.80 -4.78
N PHE A 116 0.60 15.09 -3.67
CA PHE A 116 0.35 13.66 -3.60
C PHE A 116 -1.08 13.41 -3.12
N LEU A 117 -1.89 12.79 -3.98
CA LEU A 117 -3.25 12.40 -3.70
C LEU A 117 -3.29 10.88 -3.47
N THR A 118 -3.89 10.47 -2.36
CA THR A 118 -4.26 9.08 -2.09
C THR A 118 -5.77 8.99 -2.06
N LYS A 119 -6.35 8.31 -3.05
CA LYS A 119 -7.79 8.11 -3.14
C LYS A 119 -8.12 6.66 -2.83
N VAL A 120 -8.89 6.46 -1.77
CA VAL A 120 -9.40 5.15 -1.36
C VAL A 120 -10.83 5.04 -1.83
N THR A 121 -11.13 4.02 -2.64
CA THR A 121 -12.45 3.75 -3.18
C THR A 121 -12.93 2.38 -2.72
N ILE A 122 -14.14 2.33 -2.16
CA ILE A 122 -14.89 1.09 -1.95
C ILE A 122 -16.19 1.16 -2.75
N SER A 123 -16.85 0.04 -2.98
CA SER A 123 -18.13 0.04 -3.70
C SER A 123 -19.15 -0.89 -3.06
N SER A 124 -20.41 -0.48 -3.11
CA SER A 124 -21.57 -1.28 -2.75
C SER A 124 -22.06 -2.21 -3.86
N LYS A 125 -21.48 -2.10 -5.05
CA LYS A 125 -21.77 -2.94 -6.20
C LYS A 125 -20.45 -3.45 -6.78
N PRO A 126 -20.40 -4.67 -7.34
CA PRO A 126 -19.24 -5.09 -8.10
C PRO A 126 -18.98 -4.10 -9.24
N SER A 127 -17.75 -3.63 -9.40
CA SER A 127 -17.39 -2.74 -10.51
C SER A 127 -15.99 -2.99 -11.03
N THR A 128 -15.79 -2.80 -12.33
CA THR A 128 -14.50 -2.95 -12.99
C THR A 128 -14.20 -1.67 -13.77
N ASP A 129 -12.98 -1.16 -13.65
CA ASP A 129 -12.52 -0.03 -14.46
C ASP A 129 -12.16 -0.51 -15.87
N SER A 130 -12.62 0.18 -16.90
CA SER A 130 -12.34 -0.16 -18.31
C SER A 130 -10.87 0.09 -18.71
N LYS A 131 -10.16 0.98 -18.01
CA LYS A 131 -8.72 1.23 -18.19
C LYS A 131 -7.87 0.25 -17.40
N LEU A 132 -8.38 -0.23 -16.27
CA LEU A 132 -7.71 -1.16 -15.37
C LEU A 132 -8.57 -2.41 -15.12
N PRO A 133 -8.83 -3.23 -16.17
CA PRO A 133 -9.78 -4.34 -16.09
C PRO A 133 -9.36 -5.47 -15.12
N PHE A 134 -8.10 -5.47 -14.69
CA PHE A 134 -7.55 -6.41 -13.73
C PHE A 134 -7.74 -5.98 -12.25
N LEU A 135 -8.22 -4.75 -12.00
CA LEU A 135 -8.58 -4.26 -10.66
C LEU A 135 -10.11 -4.28 -10.50
N HIS A 136 -10.65 -5.43 -10.12
CA HIS A 136 -12.08 -5.61 -9.90
C HIS A 136 -12.48 -5.29 -8.45
N LEU A 137 -13.32 -4.28 -8.27
CA LEU A 137 -13.88 -3.93 -6.97
C LEU A 137 -15.05 -4.85 -6.65
N ALA A 138 -14.80 -5.87 -5.82
CA ALA A 138 -15.85 -6.67 -5.20
C ALA A 138 -16.60 -5.83 -4.15
N ALA A 139 -17.93 -5.92 -4.14
CA ALA A 139 -18.78 -5.14 -3.25
C ALA A 139 -18.41 -5.36 -1.77
N GLY A 140 -18.02 -4.30 -1.06
CA GLY A 140 -17.65 -4.34 0.37
C GLY A 140 -16.44 -5.20 0.76
N LEU A 141 -15.86 -5.93 -0.18
CA LEU A 141 -14.82 -6.93 0.05
C LEU A 141 -13.50 -6.56 -0.62
N ALA A 142 -13.49 -5.47 -1.39
CA ALA A 142 -12.29 -4.91 -1.98
C ALA A 142 -12.25 -3.40 -1.80
N LEU A 143 -11.05 -2.89 -1.58
CA LEU A 143 -10.75 -1.46 -1.65
C LEU A 143 -9.73 -1.24 -2.76
N ASN A 144 -9.97 -0.21 -3.55
CA ASN A 144 -9.03 0.31 -4.53
C ASN A 144 -8.30 1.51 -3.93
N VAL A 145 -6.99 1.56 -4.09
CA VAL A 145 -6.17 2.71 -3.72
C VAL A 145 -5.49 3.25 -4.96
N ASP A 146 -5.86 4.48 -5.30
CA ASP A 146 -5.27 5.25 -6.36
C ASP A 146 -4.27 6.23 -5.76
N LEU A 147 -3.04 6.24 -6.30
CA LEU A 147 -2.00 7.20 -6.01
C LEU A 147 -1.86 8.14 -7.21
N GLU A 148 -1.97 9.44 -6.97
CA GLU A 148 -1.83 10.46 -8.00
C GLU A 148 -0.80 11.49 -7.55
N PHE A 149 0.21 11.69 -8.38
CA PHE A 149 1.26 12.69 -8.21
C PHE A 149 0.99 13.82 -9.20
N ASN A 150 0.64 14.98 -8.68
CA ASN A 150 0.43 16.19 -9.46
C ASN A 150 1.61 17.14 -9.30
N TYR A 151 1.91 17.86 -10.38
CA TYR A 151 2.98 18.86 -10.44
C TYR A 151 4.38 18.31 -10.13
N LEU A 152 4.63 17.04 -10.45
CA LEU A 152 5.89 16.37 -10.13
C LEU A 152 7.11 17.15 -10.63
N VAL A 153 8.05 17.41 -9.72
CA VAL A 153 9.39 17.91 -10.04
C VAL A 153 10.39 16.83 -9.65
N THR A 154 11.29 16.49 -10.56
CA THR A 154 12.26 15.41 -10.39
C THR A 154 13.68 15.95 -10.17
N ARG A 155 14.47 15.26 -9.35
CA ARG A 155 15.82 15.64 -8.91
C ARG A 155 16.89 15.34 -9.95
N PHE A 156 16.75 14.25 -10.69
CA PHE A 156 17.79 13.76 -11.58
C PHE A 156 17.46 14.06 -13.05
N PRO A 157 18.50 14.29 -13.88
CA PRO A 157 18.31 14.47 -15.30
C PRO A 157 17.66 13.28 -15.98
N ASN A 158 17.77 12.04 -15.48
CA ASN A 158 17.08 10.86 -16.02
C ASN A 158 16.21 10.20 -14.95
N SER A 159 15.49 11.04 -14.20
CA SER A 159 14.66 10.57 -13.11
C SER A 159 13.59 9.59 -13.55
N GLN A 160 13.50 8.52 -12.79
CA GLN A 160 12.37 7.60 -12.72
C GLN A 160 11.81 7.59 -11.30
N MET A 161 10.55 7.21 -11.17
CA MET A 161 9.85 7.23 -9.89
C MET A 161 9.53 5.81 -9.43
N ALA A 162 9.50 5.61 -8.12
CA ALA A 162 8.98 4.39 -7.52
C ALA A 162 8.20 4.68 -6.23
N VAL A 163 7.39 3.73 -5.79
CA VAL A 163 6.70 3.79 -4.49
C VAL A 163 7.08 2.58 -3.65
N GLY A 164 7.43 2.84 -2.39
CA GLY A 164 7.63 1.83 -1.35
C GLY A 164 6.31 1.50 -0.65
N VAL A 165 5.86 0.26 -0.76
CA VAL A 165 4.61 -0.25 -0.16
C VAL A 165 4.93 -1.32 0.87
N VAL A 166 4.35 -1.17 2.06
CA VAL A 166 4.46 -2.11 3.16
C VAL A 166 3.18 -2.92 3.28
N LEU A 167 3.32 -4.24 3.18
CA LEU A 167 2.24 -5.20 3.32
C LEU A 167 2.24 -5.78 4.74
N PHE A 168 1.07 -5.84 5.37
CA PHE A 168 0.86 -6.36 6.71
C PHE A 168 -0.02 -7.60 6.67
N SER A 169 0.30 -8.58 7.51
CA SER A 169 -0.49 -9.78 7.71
C SER A 169 -0.50 -10.21 9.17
N ASN A 170 -1.64 -10.75 9.60
CA ASN A 170 -1.78 -11.38 10.91
C ASN A 170 -0.85 -12.60 11.07
N ASN A 171 -0.49 -13.27 9.97
CA ASN A 171 0.45 -14.39 10.00
C ASN A 171 1.84 -13.90 10.37
N SER A 172 2.50 -14.59 11.29
CA SER A 172 3.91 -14.33 11.58
C SER A 172 4.79 -14.70 10.40
N MET A 173 5.92 -14.03 10.25
CA MET A 173 6.83 -14.26 9.13
C MET A 173 8.28 -14.04 9.56
N SER A 174 9.08 -15.11 9.53
CA SER A 174 10.52 -15.09 9.74
C SER A 174 11.25 -14.36 8.61
N PRO A 175 12.52 -13.94 8.76
CA PRO A 175 13.22 -13.17 7.73
C PRO A 175 13.42 -13.91 6.40
N THR A 176 13.36 -15.26 6.41
CA THR A 176 13.48 -16.13 5.23
C THR A 176 12.14 -16.50 4.63
N GLU A 177 11.02 -15.99 5.15
CA GLU A 177 9.70 -16.25 4.58
C GLU A 177 9.20 -15.05 3.77
N ASP A 178 8.30 -15.29 2.83
CA ASP A 178 7.62 -14.23 2.09
C ASP A 178 6.17 -14.63 1.76
N PHE A 179 5.36 -13.65 1.38
CA PHE A 179 4.01 -13.87 0.89
C PHE A 179 4.01 -14.68 -0.40
N GLN A 180 3.07 -15.62 -0.52
CA GLN A 180 2.93 -16.40 -1.73
C GLN A 180 2.44 -15.50 -2.88
N ASN A 181 3.11 -15.58 -4.03
CA ASN A 181 2.65 -14.92 -5.25
C ASN A 181 1.80 -15.87 -6.09
N SER A 182 0.87 -15.31 -6.85
CA SER A 182 0.33 -15.97 -8.05
C SER A 182 0.37 -15.01 -9.22
N ARG A 183 0.81 -15.50 -10.38
CA ARG A 183 0.94 -14.70 -11.60
C ARG A 183 -0.14 -15.09 -12.60
N ARG A 184 -0.68 -14.09 -13.29
CA ARG A 184 -1.70 -14.28 -14.33
C ARG A 184 -1.42 -13.32 -15.47
N TYR A 185 -1.82 -13.71 -16.67
CA TYR A 185 -1.74 -12.84 -17.85
C TYR A 185 -3.14 -12.36 -18.21
N PHE A 186 -3.32 -11.04 -18.28
CA PHE A 186 -4.58 -10.41 -18.69
C PHE A 186 -4.42 -9.77 -20.05
N SER A 187 -5.41 -9.95 -20.92
CA SER A 187 -5.52 -9.22 -22.19
C SER A 187 -6.60 -8.16 -22.03
N ARG A 188 -6.34 -6.93 -22.51
CA ARG A 188 -7.36 -5.88 -22.53
C ARG A 188 -8.39 -6.20 -23.62
N PRO A 189 -9.71 -6.16 -23.35
CA PRO A 189 -10.71 -6.28 -24.41
C PRO A 189 -10.51 -5.17 -25.46
N GLY A 190 -10.34 -5.55 -26.74
CA GLY A 190 -10.24 -4.61 -27.86
C GLY A 190 -8.88 -3.89 -28.04
N GLY A 191 -7.85 -4.22 -27.24
CA GLY A 191 -6.49 -3.72 -27.46
C GLY A 191 -5.65 -4.69 -28.29
N ALA A 192 -4.63 -4.18 -29.01
CA ALA A 192 -3.58 -5.03 -29.59
C ALA A 192 -3.05 -6.02 -28.54
N SER A 193 -2.61 -7.21 -28.97
CA SER A 193 -2.24 -8.46 -28.22
C SER A 193 -1.28 -8.35 -27.01
N ARG A 194 -1.12 -7.18 -26.40
CA ARG A 194 -0.29 -6.96 -25.23
C ARG A 194 -0.94 -7.60 -24.00
N ARG A 195 -0.34 -8.70 -23.54
CA ARG A 195 -0.70 -9.36 -22.29
C ARG A 195 0.02 -8.68 -21.14
N TYR A 196 -0.72 -8.28 -20.12
CA TYR A 196 -0.17 -7.76 -18.87
C TYR A 196 0.03 -8.90 -17.89
N GLN A 197 1.24 -9.03 -17.35
CA GLN A 197 1.49 -9.94 -16.24
C GLN A 197 1.06 -9.27 -14.94
N VAL A 198 0.00 -9.78 -14.33
CA VAL A 198 -0.51 -9.34 -13.03
C VAL A 198 0.02 -10.30 -11.97
N THR A 199 0.52 -9.75 -10.87
CA THR A 199 1.01 -10.54 -9.73
C THR A 199 0.14 -10.27 -8.52
N ASP A 200 -0.52 -11.31 -8.03
CA ASP A 200 -1.29 -11.30 -6.80
C ASP A 200 -0.39 -11.71 -5.63
N VAL A 201 -0.41 -10.91 -4.57
CA VAL A 201 0.28 -11.20 -3.32
C VAL A 201 -0.73 -11.71 -2.30
N LYS A 202 -0.68 -13.00 -1.97
CA LYS A 202 -1.59 -13.64 -1.03
C LYS A 202 -1.10 -13.39 0.40
N LEU A 203 -1.71 -12.43 1.09
CA LEU A 203 -1.31 -12.02 2.44
C LEU A 203 -1.63 -13.07 3.51
N SER A 204 -2.54 -13.99 3.23
CA SER A 204 -2.90 -15.11 4.13
C SER A 204 -2.04 -16.37 3.95
N SER A 205 -1.08 -16.37 3.00
CA SER A 205 -0.23 -17.52 2.71
C SER A 205 1.23 -17.13 2.66
N THR A 206 2.09 -17.88 3.37
CA THR A 206 3.53 -17.68 3.41
C THR A 206 4.26 -18.89 2.82
N HIS A 207 5.48 -18.67 2.32
CA HIS A 207 6.40 -19.70 1.87
C HIS A 207 7.83 -19.36 2.31
N ASP A 208 8.65 -20.39 2.51
CA ASP A 208 10.08 -20.25 2.79
C ASP A 208 10.81 -19.93 1.48
N THR A 209 11.58 -18.84 1.44
CA THR A 209 12.31 -18.39 0.26
C THR A 209 13.76 -18.88 0.23
N GLY A 210 14.24 -19.55 1.28
CA GLY A 210 15.62 -20.05 1.35
C GLY A 210 16.69 -18.95 1.19
N PRO A 211 17.98 -19.32 1.10
CA PRO A 211 19.07 -18.35 0.93
C PRO A 211 19.20 -17.76 -0.50
N PHE A 212 18.46 -18.25 -1.49
CA PHE A 212 18.47 -17.74 -2.87
C PHE A 212 17.07 -17.84 -3.52
N PRO A 213 16.49 -16.75 -4.05
CA PRO A 213 15.16 -16.80 -4.64
C PRO A 213 15.24 -16.96 -6.16
N LEU A 214 15.12 -18.18 -6.67
CA LEU A 214 14.70 -18.39 -8.06
C LEU A 214 13.66 -19.53 -8.12
N SER A 215 12.47 -19.16 -8.58
CA SER A 215 11.25 -19.96 -8.73
C SER A 215 10.55 -20.36 -7.42
N ALA A 216 9.40 -19.72 -7.16
CA ALA A 216 8.44 -20.15 -6.16
C ALA A 216 7.15 -20.58 -6.87
N GLU A 217 7.23 -21.64 -7.67
CA GLU A 217 6.07 -22.44 -8.08
C GLU A 217 6.03 -23.71 -7.22
N GLY A 218 5.79 -23.50 -5.92
CA GLY A 218 5.53 -24.58 -4.98
C GLY A 218 4.05 -24.97 -5.02
N HIS A 219 3.72 -26.01 -5.77
CA HIS A 219 2.47 -26.75 -5.58
C HIS A 219 2.44 -27.35 -4.17
N ARG A 220 1.45 -26.95 -3.37
CA ARG A 220 1.03 -27.72 -2.19
C ARG A 220 -0.44 -28.07 -2.34
N ILE A 221 -0.70 -29.37 -2.40
CA ILE A 221 -2.01 -29.99 -2.22
C ILE A 221 -2.54 -29.56 -0.84
N ARG A 222 -3.64 -28.81 -0.80
CA ARG A 222 -4.39 -28.56 0.42
C ARG A 222 -5.68 -29.36 0.36
N ASN A 223 -5.88 -30.22 1.36
CA ASN A 223 -7.16 -30.86 1.63
C ASN A 223 -8.24 -29.77 1.80
N LEU A 224 -9.30 -29.93 1.01
CA LEU A 224 -10.45 -29.05 0.94
C LEU A 224 -11.36 -29.26 2.16
N THR A 225 -11.23 -28.40 3.17
CA THR A 225 -12.35 -28.10 4.07
C THR A 225 -12.33 -26.61 4.40
N ALA A 226 -13.27 -25.90 3.78
CA ALA A 226 -13.53 -24.45 3.78
C ALA A 226 -12.45 -23.55 3.13
N PRO A 227 -12.81 -22.69 2.14
CA PRO A 227 -11.89 -21.69 1.61
C PRO A 227 -11.58 -20.69 2.72
N THR A 228 -10.35 -20.69 3.21
CA THR A 228 -9.87 -19.63 4.10
C THR A 228 -9.94 -18.32 3.31
N PRO A 229 -10.56 -17.25 3.83
CA PRO A 229 -10.58 -15.96 3.13
C PRO A 229 -9.14 -15.55 2.81
N THR A 230 -8.84 -15.40 1.53
CA THR A 230 -7.51 -15.03 1.07
C THR A 230 -7.48 -13.54 0.84
N ALA A 231 -6.87 -12.80 1.77
CA ALA A 231 -6.52 -11.42 1.50
C ALA A 231 -5.47 -11.36 0.38
N VAL A 232 -5.77 -10.62 -0.67
CA VAL A 232 -4.93 -10.46 -1.86
C VAL A 232 -4.66 -8.98 -2.06
N PHE A 233 -3.37 -8.64 -2.14
CA PHE A 233 -2.92 -7.37 -2.66
C PHE A 233 -2.54 -7.55 -4.13
N ARG A 234 -3.18 -6.79 -5.03
CA ARG A 234 -2.91 -6.80 -6.47
C ARG A 234 -2.52 -5.38 -6.91
N PRO A 235 -1.23 -5.11 -7.14
CA PRO A 235 -0.77 -3.87 -7.75
C PRO A 235 -1.11 -3.83 -9.24
N SER A 236 -1.42 -2.65 -9.78
CA SER A 236 -1.50 -2.48 -11.23
C SER A 236 -0.12 -2.71 -11.87
N PRO A 237 0.00 -3.54 -12.92
CA PRO A 237 1.21 -3.65 -13.72
C PRO A 237 1.40 -2.46 -14.68
N VAL A 238 0.51 -1.47 -14.63
CA VAL A 238 0.50 -0.28 -15.50
C VAL A 238 0.37 0.98 -14.66
N CYS A 239 1.13 2.00 -15.00
CA CYS A 239 0.96 3.38 -14.54
C CYS A 239 0.57 4.29 -15.71
N PHE A 240 0.08 5.48 -15.40
CA PHE A 240 -0.33 6.49 -16.38
C PHE A 240 0.38 7.82 -16.13
N PHE A 241 0.69 8.52 -17.22
CA PHE A 241 1.40 9.80 -17.22
C PHE A 241 0.50 10.95 -17.67
N ASP A 242 -0.80 10.74 -17.77
CA ASP A 242 -1.80 11.75 -18.08
C ASP A 242 -3.14 11.41 -17.39
N LYS A 243 -3.98 12.42 -17.18
CA LYS A 243 -5.29 12.24 -16.53
C LYS A 243 -6.26 11.48 -17.41
N GLU A 244 -6.11 11.62 -18.72
CA GLU A 244 -6.90 10.93 -19.73
C GLU A 244 -6.52 9.44 -19.83
N GLY A 245 -5.39 9.02 -19.27
CA GLY A 245 -4.89 7.64 -19.29
C GLY A 245 -4.55 7.14 -20.70
N SER A 246 -4.18 8.06 -21.60
CA SER A 246 -3.71 7.74 -22.95
C SER A 246 -2.23 7.38 -22.98
N LYS A 247 -1.42 7.95 -22.07
CA LYS A 247 0.00 7.68 -21.91
C LYS A 247 0.20 6.73 -20.75
N SER A 248 0.60 5.50 -21.05
CA SER A 248 0.79 4.45 -20.05
C SER A 248 2.16 3.81 -20.13
N GLY A 249 2.64 3.30 -19.00
CA GLY A 249 3.90 2.61 -18.91
C GLY A 249 3.83 1.40 -17.98
N PRO A 250 4.78 0.46 -18.09
CA PRO A 250 4.84 -0.71 -17.23
C PRO A 250 5.23 -0.35 -15.79
N VAL A 251 4.83 -1.19 -14.83
CA VAL A 251 5.28 -1.11 -13.44
C VAL A 251 6.09 -2.34 -13.09
N PHE A 252 7.33 -2.11 -12.64
CA PHE A 252 8.26 -3.16 -12.26
C PHE A 252 8.23 -3.38 -10.75
N THR A 253 8.00 -4.63 -10.36
CA THR A 253 7.86 -5.01 -8.96
C THR A 253 9.17 -5.55 -8.42
N GLY A 254 9.68 -4.97 -7.35
CA GLY A 254 10.87 -5.45 -6.67
C GLY A 254 10.71 -6.72 -5.85
N PRO A 255 11.81 -7.30 -5.37
CA PRO A 255 11.76 -8.28 -4.31
C PRO A 255 11.19 -7.66 -3.03
N ARG A 256 10.42 -8.45 -2.29
CA ARG A 256 9.96 -8.09 -0.95
C ARG A 256 11.06 -8.33 0.07
N LYS A 257 11.25 -7.37 0.97
CA LYS A 257 12.28 -7.43 2.01
C LYS A 257 11.69 -7.12 3.39
N SER A 258 12.38 -7.61 4.42
CA SER A 258 12.13 -7.17 5.78
C SER A 258 12.47 -5.68 5.92
N LEU A 259 11.70 -4.95 6.75
CA LEU A 259 11.95 -3.53 6.99
C LEU A 259 13.15 -3.35 7.90
N SER A 260 14.03 -2.41 7.55
CA SER A 260 15.09 -1.92 8.43
C SER A 260 14.54 -1.15 9.63
N GLN A 261 15.37 -0.93 10.65
CA GLN A 261 14.97 -0.19 11.84
C GLN A 261 14.55 1.26 11.51
N SER A 262 15.23 1.93 10.57
CA SER A 262 14.89 3.28 10.13
C SER A 262 13.51 3.32 9.46
N GLN A 263 13.24 2.40 8.53
CA GLN A 263 11.94 2.29 7.86
C GLN A 263 10.81 1.99 8.85
N ARG A 264 11.03 1.11 9.83
CA ARG A 264 10.05 0.86 10.90
C ARG A 264 9.75 2.10 11.74
N ARG A 265 10.74 2.96 12.00
CA ARG A 265 10.53 4.22 12.74
C ARG A 265 9.58 5.15 11.99
N ARG A 266 9.60 5.16 10.66
CA ARG A 266 8.69 5.96 9.81
C ARG A 266 7.23 5.49 9.89
N LEU A 267 7.01 4.23 10.26
CA LEU A 267 5.65 3.67 10.43
C LEU A 267 5.11 3.76 11.87
N ARG A 268 5.79 4.45 12.79
CA ARG A 268 5.35 4.53 14.21
C ARG A 268 3.95 5.11 14.39
N GLY A 269 3.51 5.97 13.47
CA GLY A 269 2.17 6.56 13.44
C GLY A 269 1.12 5.74 12.69
N SER A 270 1.48 4.59 12.11
CA SER A 270 0.55 3.75 11.35
C SER A 270 -0.54 3.15 12.25
N LEU A 271 -1.77 3.07 11.73
CA LEU A 271 -2.88 2.47 12.46
C LEU A 271 -2.81 0.95 12.50
N ALA A 272 -1.94 0.35 11.68
CA ALA A 272 -1.54 -1.04 11.86
C ALA A 272 -0.99 -1.27 13.28
N LYS A 273 -0.29 -0.29 13.87
CA LYS A 273 0.16 -0.37 15.28
C LYS A 273 -1.01 -0.41 16.27
N ALA A 274 -2.09 0.31 15.95
CA ALA A 274 -3.30 0.34 16.78
C ALA A 274 -4.17 -0.91 16.67
N ILE A 275 -4.08 -1.62 15.55
CA ILE A 275 -4.82 -2.86 15.28
C ILE A 275 -4.05 -4.10 15.74
N PHE A 276 -2.74 -4.16 15.48
CA PHE A 276 -1.90 -5.32 15.80
C PHE A 276 -1.23 -5.25 17.19
N GLY A 277 -1.36 -4.11 17.87
CA GLY A 277 -0.87 -3.90 19.23
C GLY A 277 0.63 -4.16 19.38
N ALA A 278 1.02 -4.80 20.49
CA ALA A 278 2.42 -5.09 20.80
C ALA A 278 3.13 -5.93 19.73
N ARG A 279 2.40 -6.77 18.97
CA ARG A 279 2.97 -7.62 17.91
C ARG A 279 3.56 -6.81 16.76
N TYR A 280 3.11 -5.57 16.58
CA TYR A 280 3.60 -4.65 15.55
C TYR A 280 5.08 -4.29 15.70
N ASN A 281 5.54 -4.11 16.94
CA ASN A 281 6.92 -3.71 17.24
C ASN A 281 7.88 -4.90 17.31
N GLN A 282 7.36 -6.12 17.27
CA GLN A 282 8.15 -7.33 17.36
C GLN A 282 8.80 -7.66 16.01
N GLN A 283 9.94 -8.36 16.05
CA GLN A 283 10.60 -8.88 14.86
C GLN A 283 11.41 -10.13 15.19
N PHE A 284 11.50 -11.03 14.24
CA PHE A 284 12.50 -12.08 14.26
C PHE A 284 13.85 -11.48 13.85
N TYR A 285 14.92 -11.86 14.56
CA TYR A 285 16.22 -11.24 14.36
C TYR A 285 17.04 -12.02 13.32
N PHE A 286 17.27 -13.33 13.47
CA PHE A 286 18.13 -14.03 12.49
C PHE A 286 17.90 -15.55 12.38
N GLN A 287 17.31 -16.24 13.35
CA GLN A 287 17.15 -17.70 13.29
C GLN A 287 15.67 -18.08 13.22
N GLY A 288 15.06 -17.92 12.04
CA GLY A 288 13.60 -18.06 11.82
C GLY A 288 12.92 -19.11 12.71
N LYS A 289 13.27 -20.40 12.55
CA LYS A 289 12.66 -21.50 13.33
C LYS A 289 13.12 -21.60 14.79
N ARG A 290 14.33 -21.13 15.13
CA ARG A 290 14.88 -21.22 16.50
C ARG A 290 14.35 -20.10 17.38
N ASP A 291 14.23 -18.89 16.82
CA ASP A 291 13.60 -17.73 17.43
C ASP A 291 12.10 -18.00 17.64
N GLU A 292 11.39 -18.53 16.65
CA GLU A 292 9.97 -18.90 16.78
C GLU A 292 9.74 -19.91 17.92
N ARG A 293 10.54 -20.99 17.99
CA ARG A 293 10.47 -21.96 19.09
C ARG A 293 10.77 -21.33 20.46
N ARG A 294 11.72 -20.39 20.53
CA ARG A 294 12.05 -19.67 21.77
C ARG A 294 10.88 -18.80 22.23
N TRP A 295 10.19 -18.13 21.29
CA TRP A 295 9.04 -17.28 21.60
C TRP A 295 7.83 -18.08 22.05
N LEU A 296 7.55 -19.20 21.37
CA LEU A 296 6.51 -20.16 21.78
C LEU A 296 6.80 -20.73 23.18
N LYS A 297 8.07 -21.07 23.47
CA LYS A 297 8.49 -21.53 24.81
C LYS A 297 8.28 -20.48 25.91
N TRP A 298 8.31 -19.20 25.56
CA TRP A 298 8.07 -18.08 26.49
C TRP A 298 6.64 -17.57 26.46
N SER A 299 5.72 -18.26 25.79
CA SER A 299 4.31 -17.85 25.62
C SER A 299 4.15 -16.41 25.12
N LYS A 300 5.12 -15.90 24.35
CA LYS A 300 5.07 -14.57 23.76
C LYS A 300 4.27 -14.63 22.47
N ALA A 301 3.39 -13.65 22.28
CA ALA A 301 2.74 -13.44 20.98
C ALA A 301 3.81 -13.28 19.89
N LEU A 302 3.62 -13.94 18.75
CA LEU A 302 4.55 -13.89 17.63
C LEU A 302 4.44 -12.54 16.89
N PRO A 303 5.53 -12.05 16.25
CA PRO A 303 5.47 -10.82 15.45
C PRO A 303 4.47 -10.95 14.30
N ILE A 304 3.99 -9.82 13.78
CA ILE A 304 3.19 -9.80 12.55
C ILE A 304 4.07 -9.94 11.30
N GLY A 305 3.47 -10.41 10.21
CA GLY A 305 4.11 -10.46 8.91
C GLY A 305 4.18 -9.06 8.31
N MET A 306 5.39 -8.60 7.99
CA MET A 306 5.63 -7.28 7.40
C MET A 306 6.68 -7.36 6.31
N ARG A 307 6.33 -6.92 5.10
CA ARG A 307 7.25 -6.86 3.95
C ARG A 307 7.13 -5.55 3.21
N LEU A 308 8.27 -4.96 2.88
CA LEU A 308 8.38 -3.80 2.00
C LEU A 308 8.66 -4.26 0.58
N GLN A 309 7.90 -3.72 -0.37
CA GLN A 309 8.11 -3.91 -1.81
C GLN A 309 8.17 -2.53 -2.47
N TYR A 310 9.11 -2.35 -3.40
CA TYR A 310 9.14 -1.17 -4.24
C TYR A 310 8.51 -1.45 -5.60
N PHE A 311 7.78 -0.47 -6.13
CA PHE A 311 7.12 -0.50 -7.44
C PHE A 311 7.69 0.64 -8.27
N ALA A 312 8.56 0.31 -9.23
CA ALA A 312 9.19 1.27 -10.13
C ALA A 312 8.32 1.51 -11.36
N PHE A 313 8.10 2.77 -11.70
CA PHE A 313 7.26 3.17 -12.82
C PHE A 313 8.13 3.37 -14.06
N GLY A 314 7.93 2.53 -15.07
CA GLY A 314 8.62 2.66 -16.35
C GLY A 314 7.89 3.65 -17.24
N SER A 315 8.60 4.66 -17.71
CA SER A 315 8.10 5.60 -18.71
C SER A 315 8.09 4.95 -20.11
N PRO A 316 7.09 5.18 -20.97
CA PRO A 316 7.09 4.68 -22.35
C PRO A 316 8.15 5.34 -23.24
N ASP A 317 8.66 6.52 -22.83
CA ASP A 317 9.75 7.28 -23.46
C ASP A 317 10.52 8.12 -22.42
N ASP A 318 11.71 8.61 -22.75
CA ASP A 318 12.58 9.38 -21.84
C ASP A 318 11.95 10.69 -21.33
N ALA A 319 10.87 11.13 -21.98
CA ALA A 319 10.24 12.43 -21.78
C ALA A 319 8.93 12.36 -20.99
N SER A 320 8.19 11.25 -20.91
CA SER A 320 6.82 11.26 -20.37
C SER A 320 6.77 11.70 -18.91
N LEU A 321 7.64 11.21 -18.03
CA LEU A 321 7.63 11.65 -16.62
C LEU A 321 7.98 13.15 -16.46
N LYS A 322 9.01 13.63 -17.18
CA LYS A 322 9.45 15.03 -17.10
C LYS A 322 8.46 16.01 -17.72
N SER A 323 7.82 15.60 -18.82
CA SER A 323 6.90 16.43 -19.58
C SER A 323 5.49 16.43 -18.97
N SER A 324 5.04 15.31 -18.40
CA SER A 324 3.69 15.22 -17.86
C SER A 324 3.52 15.95 -16.54
N LYS A 325 4.57 15.98 -15.70
CA LYS A 325 4.48 16.38 -14.28
C LYS A 325 3.35 15.65 -13.54
N TYR A 326 2.97 14.48 -14.05
CA TYR A 326 1.81 13.71 -13.63
C TYR A 326 2.16 12.23 -13.65
N LEU A 327 1.78 11.54 -12.59
CA LEU A 327 1.87 10.10 -12.50
C LEU A 327 0.68 9.57 -11.72
N PHE A 328 0.06 8.52 -12.25
CA PHE A 328 -1.03 7.81 -11.60
C PHE A 328 -0.74 6.31 -11.57
N TRP A 329 -0.99 5.71 -10.42
CA TRP A 329 -0.90 4.27 -10.23
C TRP A 329 -1.96 3.78 -9.26
N SER A 330 -2.43 2.55 -9.47
CA SER A 330 -3.55 2.00 -8.73
C SER A 330 -3.24 0.61 -8.20
N SER A 331 -3.87 0.22 -7.11
CA SER A 331 -3.73 -1.09 -6.50
C SER A 331 -5.00 -1.49 -5.76
N ILE A 332 -5.25 -2.78 -5.63
CA ILE A 332 -6.41 -3.29 -4.92
C ILE A 332 -5.99 -4.18 -3.75
N LEU A 333 -6.68 -4.03 -2.63
CA LEU A 333 -6.63 -4.97 -1.51
C LEU A 333 -8.02 -5.61 -1.39
N SER A 334 -8.10 -6.92 -1.54
CA SER A 334 -9.36 -7.66 -1.48
C SER A 334 -9.30 -8.80 -0.48
N MET A 335 -10.41 -9.08 0.20
CA MET A 335 -10.60 -10.24 1.07
C MET A 335 -11.08 -11.48 0.33
N VAL A 336 -11.40 -11.34 -0.96
CA VAL A 336 -11.81 -12.42 -1.86
C VAL A 336 -10.84 -12.52 -3.03
N PRO A 337 -10.74 -13.70 -3.67
CA PRO A 337 -10.09 -13.78 -4.98
C PRO A 337 -10.76 -12.79 -5.93
N VAL A 338 -9.97 -11.90 -6.52
CA VAL A 338 -10.43 -10.75 -7.32
C VAL A 338 -11.20 -11.16 -8.59
N ASP A 339 -11.17 -12.44 -8.96
CA ASP A 339 -11.68 -12.95 -10.24
C ASP A 339 -12.88 -13.93 -10.08
N LEU A 340 -13.47 -14.09 -8.88
CA LEU A 340 -14.68 -14.88 -8.70
C LEU A 340 -15.93 -14.01 -8.96
N PRO A 341 -16.87 -14.43 -9.83
CA PRO A 341 -18.16 -13.75 -9.94
C PRO A 341 -18.90 -13.86 -8.61
N THR A 342 -19.17 -12.71 -8.00
CA THR A 342 -19.94 -12.60 -6.77
C THR A 342 -21.40 -12.98 -7.04
N GLY A 343 -21.79 -14.22 -6.70
CA GLY A 343 -23.19 -14.64 -6.64
C GLY A 343 -23.92 -14.07 -5.42
N GLU A 344 -25.25 -14.23 -5.37
CA GLU A 344 -26.15 -13.66 -4.36
C GLU A 344 -25.73 -13.91 -2.90
N GLN A 345 -25.02 -15.01 -2.58
CA GLN A 345 -24.53 -15.30 -1.23
C GLN A 345 -23.48 -14.29 -0.70
N THR A 346 -22.93 -13.41 -1.55
CA THR A 346 -21.99 -12.35 -1.13
C THR A 346 -22.69 -11.04 -0.76
N SER A 347 -24.01 -10.91 -0.97
CA SER A 347 -24.75 -9.66 -0.75
C SER A 347 -24.80 -9.24 0.72
N ASP A 348 -24.99 -10.18 1.64
CA ASP A 348 -25.20 -9.85 3.06
C ASP A 348 -23.88 -9.52 3.74
N ILE A 349 -22.82 -10.29 3.44
CA ILE A 349 -21.45 -10.00 3.88
C ILE A 349 -20.99 -8.65 3.30
N SER A 350 -21.36 -8.32 2.05
CA SER A 350 -21.01 -7.03 1.44
C SER A 350 -21.66 -5.84 2.15
N LYS A 351 -22.95 -5.92 2.49
CA LYS A 351 -23.69 -4.84 3.18
C LYS A 351 -23.15 -4.59 4.59
N GLU A 352 -22.90 -5.65 5.36
CA GLU A 352 -22.33 -5.54 6.70
C GLU A 352 -20.87 -5.05 6.66
N SER A 353 -20.08 -5.52 5.69
CA SER A 353 -18.69 -5.06 5.51
C SER A 353 -18.63 -3.61 5.05
N LEU A 354 -19.55 -3.15 4.20
CA LEU A 354 -19.68 -1.75 3.78
C LEU A 354 -20.14 -0.85 4.90
N MET A 355 -21.10 -1.28 5.70
CA MET A 355 -21.53 -0.55 6.89
C MET A 355 -20.38 -0.48 7.92
N ALA A 356 -19.65 -1.57 8.14
CA ALA A 356 -18.50 -1.58 9.04
C ALA A 356 -17.35 -0.69 8.54
N TRP A 357 -17.05 -0.69 7.24
CA TRP A 357 -16.05 0.19 6.61
C TRP A 357 -16.48 1.66 6.64
N GLY A 358 -17.71 1.96 6.23
CA GLY A 358 -18.28 3.30 6.27
C GLY A 358 -18.27 3.86 7.69
N LEU A 359 -18.70 3.07 8.68
CA LEU A 359 -18.71 3.48 10.09
C LEU A 359 -17.30 3.59 10.69
N MET A 360 -16.34 2.74 10.29
CA MET A 360 -14.94 2.87 10.69
C MET A 360 -14.31 4.14 10.12
N ALA A 361 -14.55 4.45 8.84
CA ALA A 361 -14.10 5.68 8.21
C ALA A 361 -14.80 6.92 8.78
N LEU A 362 -16.10 6.84 9.10
CA LEU A 362 -16.87 7.91 9.76
C LEU A 362 -16.33 8.21 11.17
N ASN A 363 -16.11 7.19 11.99
CA ASN A 363 -15.54 7.36 13.34
C ASN A 363 -14.12 7.90 13.30
N TRP A 364 -13.34 7.47 12.30
CA TRP A 364 -12.00 8.01 12.09
C TRP A 364 -12.02 9.47 11.69
N ALA A 365 -12.83 9.84 10.70
CA ALA A 365 -12.95 11.23 10.26
C ALA A 365 -13.51 12.13 11.38
N SER A 366 -14.53 11.71 12.12
CA SER A 366 -15.13 12.50 13.20
C SER A 366 -14.17 12.78 14.35
N ALA A 367 -13.25 11.86 14.60
CA ALA A 367 -12.30 12.02 15.66
C ALA A 367 -11.07 12.82 15.24
N VAL A 368 -10.64 12.69 13.98
CA VAL A 368 -9.63 13.58 13.40
C VAL A 368 -10.17 15.02 13.32
N SER A 369 -11.45 15.22 13.00
CA SER A 369 -12.06 16.57 13.00
C SER A 369 -12.21 17.15 14.41
N SER A 370 -12.60 16.33 15.41
CA SER A 370 -12.70 16.79 16.81
C SER A 370 -11.36 17.23 17.42
N GLN A 371 -10.23 16.75 16.88
CA GLN A 371 -8.89 17.17 17.27
C GLN A 371 -8.38 18.42 16.55
N LEU A 372 -9.02 18.77 15.43
CA LEU A 372 -8.70 19.96 14.63
C LEU A 372 -9.59 21.16 14.99
N GLY A 373 -10.50 21.03 15.96
CA GLY A 373 -11.36 22.14 16.40
C GLY A 373 -12.39 22.57 15.34
N LEU A 374 -12.94 21.61 14.59
CA LEU A 374 -14.15 21.79 13.77
C LEU A 374 -15.36 21.15 14.45
#